data_AF-A0A7J2TYM6-F1
#
_entry.id   AF-A0A7J2TYM6-F1
#
_cell.length_a   1.000
_cell.length_b   1.000
_cell.length_c   1.000
_cell.angle_alpha   90.00
_cell.angle_beta   90.00
_cell.angle_gamma   90.00
#
_symmetry.space_group_name_H-M   'P 1'
#
loop_
_entity.id
_entity.type
_entity.pdbx_description
1 polymer ?
#
loop_
_entity_poly.entity_id
_entity_poly.type
_entity_poly.pdbx_seq_one_letter_code
_entity_poly.pdbx_strand_id
1 'polypeptide(L)'
;MEGIENIAKTLWNLGIKISKIEKNRIYATDSRGELLIRISNTKPKVKDPSKRIIVISPYVAKRIDEERMKKIIEEYSQPIFINKKNLESIAPSTLFKIVNYLKENPNTYIKKISEDLKIHPEIVRRNLLKIKDYLEIKEFGTEMNLPKLPKLISLKEEIPVEKLKELSQAKITLLPSKSRRKRKVKYEKISRSEALFKVLKFIEENPGTYLREISRELKISPSIVYSCLKEVSEFLELSSPIGKEDVELPNLPISIKLKQGYTAEGIMRYLRFKRMLRM
;
A
#
# COMPACT_ATOMS: atom_id res chain seq x y z
N MET A 1 -8.85 -27.40 -15.39
CA MET A 1 -9.38 -28.40 -14.45
C MET A 1 -9.54 -27.81 -13.04
N GLU A 2 -8.63 -26.93 -12.60
CA GLU A 2 -8.68 -26.19 -11.31
C GLU A 2 -10.07 -25.71 -10.82
N GLY A 3 -10.93 -25.17 -11.69
CA GLY A 3 -12.24 -24.67 -11.27
C GLY A 3 -13.24 -25.76 -10.85
N ILE A 4 -13.15 -26.95 -11.45
CA ILE A 4 -14.02 -28.09 -11.11
C ILE A 4 -13.55 -28.71 -9.80
N GLU A 5 -12.24 -28.88 -9.66
CA GLU A 5 -11.62 -29.40 -8.45
C GLU A 5 -11.96 -28.53 -7.24
N ASN A 6 -11.86 -27.20 -7.39
CA ASN A 6 -12.23 -26.27 -6.32
C ASN A 6 -13.71 -26.43 -5.95
N ILE A 7 -14.63 -26.39 -6.93
CA ILE A 7 -16.07 -26.55 -6.65
C ILE A 7 -16.38 -27.92 -6.02
N ALA A 8 -15.81 -29.01 -6.54
CA ALA A 8 -16.03 -30.35 -6.01
C ALA A 8 -15.57 -30.45 -4.55
N LYS A 9 -14.39 -29.88 -4.23
CA LYS A 9 -13.90 -29.77 -2.85
C LYS A 9 -14.84 -28.96 -1.97
N THR A 10 -15.32 -27.81 -2.46
CA THR A 10 -16.26 -26.96 -1.73
C THR A 10 -17.58 -27.69 -1.44
N LEU A 11 -18.15 -28.39 -2.42
CA LEU A 11 -19.39 -29.16 -2.26
C LEU A 11 -19.22 -30.32 -1.26
N TRP A 12 -18.09 -31.01 -1.35
CA TRP A 12 -17.75 -32.09 -0.41
C TRP A 12 -17.70 -31.58 1.03
N ASN A 13 -17.03 -30.44 1.26
CA ASN A 13 -16.95 -29.81 2.57
C ASN A 13 -18.31 -29.34 3.10
N LEU A 14 -19.25 -29.00 2.20
CA LEU A 14 -20.63 -28.66 2.55
C LEU A 14 -21.52 -29.90 2.81
N GLY A 15 -20.97 -31.12 2.71
CA GLY A 15 -21.73 -32.37 2.90
C GLY A 15 -22.67 -32.70 1.74
N ILE A 16 -22.48 -32.09 0.58
CA ILE A 16 -23.33 -32.31 -0.60
C ILE A 16 -22.84 -33.55 -1.34
N LYS A 17 -23.77 -34.49 -1.61
CA LYS A 17 -23.42 -35.75 -2.26
C LYS A 17 -23.20 -35.52 -3.76
N ILE A 18 -22.00 -35.78 -4.24
CA ILE A 18 -21.67 -35.70 -5.67
C ILE A 18 -21.94 -37.05 -6.32
N SER A 19 -22.81 -37.09 -7.33
CA SER A 19 -23.18 -38.32 -8.04
C SER A 19 -22.30 -38.57 -9.27
N LYS A 20 -21.93 -37.51 -10.01
CA LYS A 20 -21.13 -37.63 -11.23
C LYS A 20 -20.35 -36.34 -11.50
N ILE A 21 -19.11 -36.47 -11.95
CA ILE A 21 -18.31 -35.33 -12.45
C ILE A 21 -17.97 -35.58 -13.92
N GLU A 22 -18.27 -34.61 -14.76
CA GLU A 22 -17.86 -34.55 -16.16
C GLU A 22 -16.96 -33.33 -16.40
N LYS A 23 -16.34 -33.25 -17.57
CA LYS A 23 -15.30 -32.26 -17.93
C LYS A 23 -15.61 -30.80 -17.59
N ASN A 24 -16.88 -30.39 -17.51
CA ASN A 24 -17.34 -29.04 -17.11
C ASN A 24 -18.65 -29.07 -16.29
N ARG A 25 -19.03 -30.22 -15.73
CA ARG A 25 -20.32 -30.40 -15.05
C ARG A 25 -20.14 -31.24 -13.80
N ILE A 26 -20.82 -30.85 -12.73
CA ILE A 26 -20.88 -31.59 -11.47
C ILE A 26 -22.36 -31.85 -11.19
N TYR A 27 -22.71 -33.11 -11.13
CA TYR A 27 -24.02 -33.59 -10.73
C TYR A 27 -23.96 -33.90 -9.24
N ALA A 28 -24.84 -33.27 -8.47
CA ALA A 28 -24.87 -33.33 -7.04
C ALA A 28 -26.32 -33.47 -6.55
N THR A 29 -26.48 -33.86 -5.29
CA THR A 29 -27.77 -34.00 -4.62
C THR A 29 -27.68 -33.34 -3.26
N ASP A 30 -28.58 -32.41 -2.98
CA ASP A 30 -28.73 -31.76 -1.68
C ASP A 30 -30.10 -32.08 -1.06
N SER A 31 -30.41 -31.49 0.09
CA SER A 31 -31.69 -31.67 0.79
C SER A 31 -32.92 -31.19 0.00
N ARG A 32 -32.74 -30.50 -1.12
CA ARG A 32 -33.79 -29.99 -2.00
C ARG A 32 -33.83 -30.70 -3.36
N GLY A 33 -33.05 -31.79 -3.52
CA GLY A 33 -33.08 -32.65 -4.70
C GLY A 33 -31.84 -32.54 -5.59
N GLU A 34 -32.03 -32.77 -6.90
CA GLU A 34 -30.93 -32.80 -7.87
C GLU A 34 -30.40 -31.40 -8.18
N LEU A 35 -29.08 -31.26 -8.12
CA LEU A 35 -28.34 -30.04 -8.39
C LEU A 35 -27.32 -30.28 -9.50
N LEU A 36 -27.40 -29.49 -10.57
CA LEU A 36 -26.40 -29.49 -11.65
C LEU A 36 -25.59 -28.21 -11.60
N ILE A 37 -24.29 -28.32 -11.35
CA ILE A 37 -23.36 -27.21 -11.45
C ILE A 37 -22.58 -27.32 -12.75
N ARG A 38 -22.64 -26.29 -13.60
CA ARG A 38 -21.92 -26.24 -14.87
C ARG A 38 -20.93 -25.10 -14.86
N ILE A 39 -19.68 -25.37 -15.25
CA ILE A 39 -18.70 -24.33 -15.45
C ILE A 39 -18.74 -23.86 -16.90
N SER A 40 -19.17 -22.62 -17.15
CA SER A 40 -19.31 -22.07 -18.49
C SER A 40 -19.34 -20.55 -18.48
N ASN A 41 -18.97 -19.92 -19.59
CA ASN A 41 -19.19 -18.48 -19.83
C ASN A 41 -20.59 -18.18 -20.38
N THR A 42 -21.37 -19.20 -20.71
CA THR A 42 -22.69 -19.06 -21.33
C THR A 42 -23.80 -19.21 -20.30
N LYS A 43 -24.87 -18.41 -20.45
CA LYS A 43 -26.08 -18.53 -19.62
C LYS A 43 -26.68 -19.95 -19.76
N PRO A 44 -27.36 -20.45 -18.71
CA PRO A 44 -28.09 -21.72 -18.81
C PRO A 44 -29.13 -21.64 -19.93
N LYS A 45 -29.07 -22.56 -20.90
CA LYS A 45 -30.19 -22.82 -21.80
C LYS A 45 -31.17 -23.70 -21.03
N VAL A 46 -32.21 -23.08 -20.48
CA VAL A 46 -33.22 -23.79 -19.69
C VAL A 46 -34.17 -24.50 -20.66
N LYS A 47 -34.15 -25.84 -20.66
CA LYS A 47 -35.20 -26.65 -21.30
C LYS A 47 -36.30 -27.07 -20.32
N ASP A 48 -35.99 -27.06 -19.02
CA ASP A 48 -36.88 -27.52 -17.96
C ASP A 48 -36.64 -26.67 -16.70
N PRO A 49 -37.61 -25.85 -16.27
CA PRO A 49 -37.46 -24.94 -15.12
C PRO A 49 -37.48 -25.66 -13.77
N SER A 50 -37.84 -26.95 -13.74
CA SER A 50 -37.89 -27.77 -12.53
C SER A 50 -36.50 -28.20 -12.01
N LYS A 51 -35.46 -28.11 -12.86
CA LYS A 51 -34.10 -28.54 -12.51
C LYS A 51 -33.25 -27.37 -12.00
N ARG A 52 -32.61 -27.55 -10.84
CA ARG A 52 -31.67 -26.58 -10.28
C ARG A 52 -30.34 -26.64 -11.01
N ILE A 53 -30.11 -25.66 -11.89
CA ILE A 53 -28.89 -25.56 -12.71
C ILE A 53 -28.11 -24.30 -12.35
N ILE A 54 -26.96 -24.45 -11.70
CA ILE A 54 -26.08 -23.35 -11.34
C ILE A 54 -24.94 -23.30 -12.36
N VAL A 55 -24.90 -22.25 -13.16
CA VAL A 55 -23.83 -22.04 -14.13
C VAL A 55 -22.83 -21.03 -13.59
N ILE A 56 -21.59 -21.45 -13.36
CA ILE A 56 -20.54 -20.63 -12.75
C ILE A 56 -19.49 -20.32 -13.82
N SER A 57 -19.06 -19.06 -13.94
CA SER A 57 -17.98 -18.72 -14.84
C SER A 57 -16.65 -19.37 -14.42
N PRO A 58 -15.78 -19.78 -15.36
CA PRO A 58 -14.50 -20.42 -15.03
C PRO A 58 -13.63 -19.58 -14.07
N TYR A 59 -13.71 -18.25 -14.19
CA TYR A 59 -12.99 -17.33 -13.31
C TYR A 59 -13.49 -17.41 -11.86
N VAL A 60 -14.81 -17.47 -11.66
CA VAL A 60 -15.42 -17.55 -10.33
C VAL A 60 -15.19 -18.93 -9.73
N ALA A 61 -15.32 -19.99 -10.53
CA ALA A 61 -15.14 -21.37 -10.07
C ALA A 61 -13.79 -21.62 -9.39
N LYS A 62 -12.72 -20.95 -9.85
CA LYS A 62 -11.37 -21.07 -9.26
C LYS A 62 -11.21 -20.38 -7.89
N ARG A 63 -12.14 -19.50 -7.50
CA ARG A 63 -11.97 -18.57 -6.37
C ARG A 63 -13.16 -18.53 -5.41
N ILE A 64 -14.18 -19.34 -5.67
CA ILE A 64 -15.36 -19.44 -4.81
C ILE A 64 -14.99 -20.21 -3.55
N ASP A 65 -15.49 -19.74 -2.41
CA ASP A 65 -15.30 -20.32 -1.08
C ASP A 65 -16.59 -21.01 -0.60
N GLU A 66 -16.48 -21.75 0.50
CA GLU A 66 -17.58 -22.55 1.08
C GLU A 66 -18.77 -21.68 1.49
N GLU A 67 -18.52 -20.54 2.14
CA GLU A 67 -19.58 -19.62 2.57
C GLU A 67 -20.42 -19.11 1.39
N ARG A 68 -19.78 -18.70 0.29
CA ARG A 68 -20.50 -18.20 -0.89
C ARG A 68 -21.25 -19.33 -1.58
N MET A 69 -20.62 -20.50 -1.70
CA MET A 69 -21.24 -21.65 -2.34
C MET A 69 -22.48 -22.13 -1.59
N LYS A 70 -22.43 -22.16 -0.25
CA LYS A 70 -23.58 -22.51 0.59
C LYS A 70 -24.77 -21.58 0.34
N LYS A 71 -24.55 -20.27 0.34
CA LYS A 71 -25.61 -19.28 0.06
C LYS A 71 -26.20 -19.42 -1.34
N ILE A 72 -25.35 -19.63 -2.34
CA ILE A 72 -25.78 -19.86 -3.73
C ILE A 72 -26.73 -21.05 -3.83
N ILE A 73 -26.46 -22.12 -3.08
CA ILE A 73 -27.26 -23.34 -3.10
C ILE A 73 -28.56 -23.14 -2.29
N GLU A 74 -28.50 -22.43 -1.16
CA GLU A 74 -29.65 -22.17 -0.28
C GLU A 74 -30.62 -21.11 -0.81
N GLU A 75 -30.16 -20.10 -1.54
CA GLU A 75 -31.01 -19.00 -2.01
C GLU A 75 -31.74 -19.33 -3.32
N TYR A 76 -31.20 -20.22 -4.16
CA TYR A 76 -31.72 -20.41 -5.51
C TYR A 76 -32.36 -21.78 -5.75
N SER A 77 -33.66 -21.74 -6.03
CA SER A 77 -34.47 -22.87 -6.49
C SER A 77 -34.55 -22.98 -8.03
N GLN A 78 -34.07 -21.97 -8.76
CA GLN A 78 -34.13 -21.88 -10.22
C GLN A 78 -32.73 -21.81 -10.86
N PRO A 79 -32.62 -22.08 -12.19
CA PRO A 79 -31.36 -21.95 -12.90
C PRO A 79 -30.75 -20.55 -12.81
N ILE A 80 -29.47 -20.44 -12.43
CA ILE A 80 -28.78 -19.15 -12.31
C ILE A 80 -27.42 -19.13 -12.99
N PHE A 81 -27.02 -17.94 -13.45
CA PHE A 81 -25.69 -17.69 -13.99
C PHE A 81 -24.89 -16.79 -13.04
N ILE A 82 -23.75 -17.31 -12.56
CA ILE A 82 -22.87 -16.65 -11.60
C ILE A 82 -21.61 -16.18 -12.32
N ASN A 83 -21.45 -14.86 -12.39
CA ASN A 83 -20.27 -14.19 -12.91
C ASN A 83 -19.68 -13.26 -11.84
N LYS A 84 -18.56 -12.60 -12.15
CA LYS A 84 -17.90 -11.67 -11.21
C LYS A 84 -18.83 -10.53 -10.74
N LYS A 85 -19.70 -10.01 -11.63
CA LYS A 85 -20.60 -8.89 -11.32
C LYS A 85 -21.72 -9.29 -10.35
N ASN A 86 -22.24 -10.51 -10.48
CA ASN A 86 -23.35 -10.99 -9.66
C ASN A 86 -22.86 -11.70 -8.38
N LEU A 87 -21.61 -12.18 -8.35
CA LEU A 87 -21.03 -12.77 -7.14
C LEU A 87 -20.98 -11.76 -5.99
N GLU A 88 -20.73 -10.49 -6.28
CA GLU A 88 -20.72 -9.40 -5.29
C GLU A 88 -22.12 -9.01 -4.80
N SER A 89 -23.19 -9.35 -5.54
CA SER A 89 -24.58 -9.20 -5.07
C SER A 89 -25.08 -10.42 -4.28
N ILE A 90 -24.45 -11.59 -4.49
CA ILE A 90 -24.78 -12.86 -3.81
C ILE A 90 -23.98 -13.02 -2.50
N ALA A 91 -22.83 -12.36 -2.36
CA ALA A 91 -22.01 -12.34 -1.14
C ALA A 91 -22.01 -10.95 -0.51
N PRO A 92 -22.12 -10.82 0.83
CA PRO A 92 -22.05 -9.52 1.49
C PRO A 92 -20.71 -8.86 1.16
N SER A 93 -20.76 -7.67 0.55
CA SER A 93 -19.55 -6.91 0.21
C SER A 93 -18.71 -6.65 1.46
N THR A 94 -17.42 -6.36 1.28
CA THR A 94 -16.51 -6.03 2.40
C THR A 94 -17.09 -4.94 3.31
N LEU A 95 -17.90 -4.04 2.75
CA LEU A 95 -18.64 -3.02 3.49
C LEU A 95 -19.67 -3.63 4.46
N PHE A 96 -20.47 -4.61 4.01
CA PHE A 96 -21.43 -5.30 4.88
C PHE A 96 -20.74 -6.04 6.03
N LYS A 97 -19.61 -6.69 5.76
CA LYS A 97 -18.81 -7.35 6.82
C LYS A 97 -18.35 -6.35 7.88
N ILE A 98 -17.87 -5.18 7.46
CA ILE A 98 -17.42 -4.11 8.36
C ILE A 98 -18.60 -3.51 9.14
N VAL A 99 -19.74 -3.28 8.49
CA VAL A 99 -20.93 -2.71 9.15
C VAL A 99 -21.50 -3.68 10.19
N ASN A 100 -21.60 -4.97 9.87
CA ASN A 100 -22.05 -5.98 10.84
C ASN A 100 -21.09 -6.08 12.02
N TYR A 101 -19.77 -6.09 11.76
CA TYR A 101 -18.78 -6.08 12.82
C TYR A 101 -18.90 -4.86 13.73
N LEU A 102 -19.19 -3.67 13.17
CA LEU A 102 -19.41 -2.45 13.96
C LEU A 102 -20.72 -2.48 14.77
N LYS A 103 -21.75 -3.21 14.32
CA LYS A 103 -22.97 -3.43 15.11
C LYS A 103 -22.68 -4.30 16.34
N GLU A 104 -21.88 -5.34 16.17
CA GLU A 104 -21.52 -6.28 17.24
C GLU A 104 -20.44 -5.74 18.18
N ASN A 105 -19.55 -4.88 17.67
CA ASN A 105 -18.38 -4.36 18.38
C ASN A 105 -18.32 -2.82 18.31
N PRO A 106 -19.14 -2.11 19.10
CA PRO A 106 -19.05 -0.66 19.21
C PRO A 106 -17.70 -0.26 19.85
N ASN A 107 -17.24 0.97 19.56
CA ASN A 107 -15.98 1.52 20.08
C ASN A 107 -14.75 0.67 19.68
N THR A 108 -14.62 0.38 18.39
CA THR A 108 -13.47 -0.34 17.83
C THR A 108 -12.54 0.61 17.07
N TYR A 109 -11.39 0.13 16.62
CA TYR A 109 -10.43 0.90 15.82
C TYR A 109 -10.02 0.11 14.57
N ILE A 110 -9.55 0.82 13.54
CA ILE A 110 -9.28 0.24 12.20
C ILE A 110 -8.38 -0.99 12.27
N LYS A 111 -7.35 -0.96 13.11
CA LYS A 111 -6.40 -2.08 13.26
C LYS A 111 -7.08 -3.32 13.87
N LYS A 112 -7.97 -3.17 14.85
CA LYS A 112 -8.76 -4.29 15.41
C LYS A 112 -9.72 -4.89 14.39
N ILE A 113 -10.46 -4.04 13.66
CA ILE A 113 -11.33 -4.49 12.55
C ILE A 113 -10.52 -5.26 11.50
N SER A 114 -9.32 -4.77 11.19
CA SER A 114 -8.42 -5.37 10.21
C SER A 114 -7.95 -6.76 10.64
N GLU A 115 -7.57 -6.92 11.90
CA GLU A 115 -7.11 -8.17 12.50
C GLU A 115 -8.25 -9.20 12.58
N ASP A 116 -9.41 -8.80 13.12
CA ASP A 116 -10.54 -9.70 13.34
C ASP A 116 -11.19 -10.16 12.03
N LEU A 117 -11.34 -9.26 11.07
CA LEU A 117 -11.94 -9.60 9.76
C LEU A 117 -10.91 -10.11 8.75
N LYS A 118 -9.62 -10.13 9.08
CA LYS A 118 -8.50 -10.45 8.16
C LYS A 118 -8.54 -9.60 6.88
N ILE A 119 -8.90 -8.32 6.99
CA ILE A 119 -8.98 -7.36 5.87
C ILE A 119 -7.85 -6.35 6.04
N HIS A 120 -7.14 -6.00 4.95
CA HIS A 120 -6.08 -5.00 5.01
C HIS A 120 -6.58 -3.65 5.58
N PRO A 121 -5.83 -2.96 6.48
CA PRO A 121 -6.31 -1.73 7.15
C PRO A 121 -6.78 -0.64 6.19
N GLU A 122 -6.10 -0.51 5.06
CA GLU A 122 -6.45 0.49 4.04
C GLU A 122 -7.78 0.19 3.33
N ILE A 123 -8.14 -1.09 3.20
CA ILE A 123 -9.43 -1.51 2.64
C ILE A 123 -10.53 -1.22 3.67
N VAL A 124 -10.28 -1.50 4.95
CA VAL A 124 -11.19 -1.12 6.04
C VAL A 124 -11.43 0.39 6.02
N ARG A 125 -10.36 1.18 5.98
CA ARG A 125 -10.43 2.65 5.91
C ARG A 125 -11.26 3.16 4.73
N ARG A 126 -11.06 2.59 3.53
CA ARG A 126 -11.87 2.95 2.35
C ARG A 126 -13.34 2.65 2.55
N ASN A 127 -13.68 1.47 3.09
CA ASN A 127 -15.08 1.12 3.32
C ASN A 127 -15.71 2.00 4.39
N LEU A 128 -15.00 2.31 5.48
CA LEU A 128 -15.46 3.24 6.51
C LEU A 128 -15.71 4.65 5.96
N LEU A 129 -14.89 5.12 5.01
CA LEU A 129 -15.12 6.40 4.35
C LEU A 129 -16.44 6.44 3.56
N LYS A 130 -16.93 5.30 3.05
CA LYS A 130 -18.22 5.22 2.34
C LYS A 130 -19.41 5.47 3.26
N ILE A 131 -19.26 5.11 4.52
CA ILE A 131 -20.30 5.20 5.55
C ILE A 131 -19.99 6.28 6.57
N LYS A 132 -19.10 7.22 6.25
CA LYS A 132 -18.62 8.25 7.18
C LYS A 132 -19.76 8.99 7.89
N ASP A 133 -20.83 9.29 7.17
CA ASP A 133 -21.98 10.05 7.70
C ASP A 133 -22.80 9.23 8.71
N TYR A 134 -22.60 7.91 8.76
CA TYR A 134 -23.22 6.96 9.68
C TYR A 134 -22.29 6.54 10.83
N LEU A 135 -21.06 7.06 10.88
CA LEU A 135 -20.09 6.71 11.90
C LEU A 135 -20.03 7.79 12.98
N GLU A 136 -20.05 7.36 14.23
CA GLU A 136 -19.63 8.16 15.37
C GLU A 136 -18.13 7.93 15.60
N ILE A 137 -17.34 9.00 15.53
CA ILE A 137 -15.89 8.95 15.76
C ILE A 137 -15.61 9.67 17.06
N LYS A 138 -15.27 8.93 18.12
CA LYS A 138 -14.84 9.50 19.40
C LYS A 138 -13.33 9.71 19.36
N GLU A 139 -12.91 10.98 19.34
CA GLU A 139 -11.50 11.37 19.45
C GLU A 139 -11.11 11.50 20.93
N PHE A 140 -9.98 10.92 21.34
CA PHE A 140 -9.33 11.26 22.61
C PHE A 140 -8.39 12.45 22.41
N GLY A 141 -8.55 13.48 23.25
CA GLY A 141 -7.52 14.38 23.77
C GLY A 141 -6.61 15.08 22.76
N THR A 142 -6.90 16.35 22.49
CA THR A 142 -5.99 17.31 21.83
C THR A 142 -4.82 17.77 22.71
N GLU A 143 -4.66 17.21 23.91
CA GLU A 143 -3.67 17.64 24.90
C GLU A 143 -2.86 16.46 25.43
N MET A 144 -1.90 15.96 24.65
CA MET A 144 -0.66 15.36 25.15
C MET A 144 0.19 14.94 23.95
N ASN A 145 1.48 15.32 23.96
CA ASN A 145 2.48 14.95 22.96
C ASN A 145 2.85 13.47 23.05
N LEU A 146 1.90 12.58 22.72
CA LEU A 146 2.13 11.14 22.54
C LEU A 146 1.92 10.76 21.06
N PRO A 147 2.67 9.76 20.54
CA PRO A 147 2.53 9.29 19.17
C PRO A 147 1.13 8.67 18.96
N LYS A 148 0.25 9.44 18.32
CA LYS A 148 -1.16 9.14 17.97
C LYS A 148 -1.48 7.64 17.82
N LEU A 149 -2.26 7.12 18.78
CA LEU A 149 -2.99 5.83 18.76
C LEU A 149 -4.48 6.09 19.09
N PRO A 150 -5.42 5.21 18.71
CA PRO A 150 -6.35 5.43 17.58
C PRO A 150 -7.75 6.00 17.93
N LYS A 151 -8.41 6.54 16.90
CA LYS A 151 -9.80 7.02 16.90
C LYS A 151 -10.78 5.84 17.02
N LEU A 152 -11.66 5.88 18.03
CA LEU A 152 -12.72 4.89 18.20
C LEU A 152 -13.83 5.14 17.18
N ILE A 153 -14.41 4.07 16.64
CA ILE A 153 -15.40 4.07 15.58
C ILE A 153 -16.60 3.23 16.04
N SER A 154 -17.79 3.84 15.98
CA SER A 154 -19.08 3.22 16.25
C SER A 154 -20.08 3.61 15.15
N LEU A 155 -21.17 2.87 14.99
CA LEU A 155 -22.30 3.28 14.14
C LEU A 155 -23.21 4.22 14.93
N LYS A 156 -23.53 5.38 14.34
CA LYS A 156 -24.46 6.36 14.92
C LYS A 156 -25.92 5.97 14.69
N GLU A 157 -26.21 5.44 13.50
CA GLU A 157 -27.56 5.08 13.06
C GLU A 157 -27.52 3.76 12.27
N GLU A 158 -28.62 3.01 12.29
CA GLU A 158 -28.76 1.83 11.44
C GLU A 158 -28.79 2.23 9.96
N ILE A 159 -27.92 1.62 9.16
CA ILE A 159 -27.86 1.87 7.73
C ILE A 159 -28.84 0.93 7.02
N PRO A 160 -29.85 1.44 6.29
CA PRO A 160 -30.75 0.60 5.51
C PRO A 160 -30.01 -0.23 4.46
N VAL A 161 -30.47 -1.47 4.24
CA VAL A 161 -29.81 -2.44 3.35
C VAL A 161 -29.71 -1.92 1.91
N GLU A 162 -30.71 -1.18 1.44
CA GLU A 162 -30.73 -0.57 0.10
C GLU A 162 -29.63 0.47 -0.07
N LYS A 163 -29.44 1.32 0.94
CA LYS A 163 -28.39 2.34 0.97
C LYS A 163 -26.99 1.73 1.10
N LEU A 164 -26.85 0.62 1.83
CA LEU A 164 -25.60 -0.15 1.86
C LEU A 164 -25.22 -0.73 0.50
N LYS A 165 -26.21 -1.22 -0.28
CA LYS A 165 -25.96 -1.69 -1.65
C LYS A 165 -25.47 -0.56 -2.54
N GLU A 166 -26.08 0.61 -2.47
CA GLU A 166 -25.66 1.80 -3.22
C GLU A 166 -24.23 2.24 -2.84
N LEU A 167 -23.95 2.39 -1.54
CA LEU A 167 -22.64 2.79 -1.04
C LEU A 167 -21.55 1.77 -1.37
N SER A 168 -21.89 0.47 -1.40
CA SER A 168 -20.94 -0.58 -1.80
C SER A 168 -20.46 -0.41 -3.25
N GLN A 169 -21.33 0.09 -4.13
CA GLN A 169 -21.04 0.33 -5.54
C GLN A 169 -20.37 1.69 -5.80
N ALA A 170 -20.51 2.65 -4.87
CA ALA A 170 -19.88 3.96 -4.97
C ALA A 170 -18.35 3.85 -5.08
N LYS A 171 -17.78 4.44 -6.14
CA LYS A 171 -16.33 4.60 -6.28
C LYS A 171 -15.88 5.78 -5.44
N ILE A 172 -15.08 5.52 -4.40
CA ILE A 172 -14.39 6.61 -3.72
C ILE A 172 -13.22 7.03 -4.61
N THR A 173 -13.34 8.19 -5.23
CA THR A 173 -12.20 8.96 -5.68
C THR A 173 -11.47 9.44 -4.43
N LEU A 174 -10.51 8.63 -3.96
CA LEU A 174 -9.51 9.16 -3.04
C LEU A 174 -8.76 10.22 -3.83
N LEU A 175 -9.09 11.49 -3.58
CA LEU A 175 -8.20 12.59 -3.95
C LEU A 175 -6.82 12.16 -3.47
N PRO A 176 -5.82 12.03 -4.36
CA PRO A 176 -4.51 11.57 -3.96
C PRO A 176 -4.10 12.44 -2.78
N SER A 177 -3.94 11.82 -1.61
CA SER A 177 -3.49 12.50 -0.39
C SER A 177 -2.30 13.31 -0.85
N LYS A 178 -2.42 14.66 -0.86
CA LYS A 178 -1.44 15.57 -1.48
C LYS A 178 -0.10 14.95 -1.23
N SER A 179 0.47 14.30 -2.26
CA SER A 179 1.73 13.62 -2.10
C SER A 179 2.58 14.73 -1.51
N ARG A 180 3.17 14.53 -0.33
CA ARG A 180 4.26 15.40 0.10
C ARG A 180 5.31 15.20 -0.98
N ARG A 181 5.16 15.89 -2.12
CA ARG A 181 6.19 16.10 -3.10
C ARG A 181 7.24 16.71 -2.22
N LYS A 182 8.23 15.90 -1.84
CA LYS A 182 9.48 16.39 -1.25
C LYS A 182 9.80 17.60 -2.12
N ARG A 183 9.70 18.82 -1.57
CA ARG A 183 9.94 20.05 -2.34
C ARG A 183 11.22 19.77 -3.11
N LYS A 184 11.15 19.64 -4.44
CA LYS A 184 12.35 19.41 -5.24
C LYS A 184 13.15 20.67 -5.05
N VAL A 185 14.18 20.60 -4.20
CA VAL A 185 15.15 21.68 -4.05
C VAL A 185 15.74 21.86 -5.44
N LYS A 186 15.49 23.03 -6.05
CA LYS A 186 16.10 23.38 -7.32
C LYS A 186 17.56 23.69 -7.01
N TYR A 187 18.46 22.83 -7.45
CA TYR A 187 19.90 23.08 -7.36
C TYR A 187 20.33 23.91 -8.58
N GLU A 188 21.27 24.82 -8.36
CA GLU A 188 21.85 25.60 -9.45
C GLU A 188 22.78 24.71 -10.30
N LYS A 189 22.74 24.89 -11.63
CA LYS A 189 23.68 24.25 -12.55
C LYS A 189 24.95 25.10 -12.58
N ILE A 190 25.93 24.72 -11.77
CA ILE A 190 27.21 25.44 -11.64
C ILE A 190 28.32 24.58 -12.26
N SER A 191 29.32 25.24 -12.87
CA SER A 191 30.52 24.55 -13.37
C SER A 191 31.32 23.90 -12.23
N ARG A 192 32.00 22.78 -12.49
CA ARG A 192 32.70 22.02 -11.44
C ARG A 192 33.78 22.84 -10.72
N SER A 193 34.50 23.71 -11.44
CA SER A 193 35.54 24.59 -10.87
C SER A 193 34.96 25.68 -9.97
N GLU A 194 33.82 26.24 -10.35
CA GLU A 194 33.15 27.28 -9.57
C GLU A 194 32.47 26.67 -8.33
N ALA A 195 31.87 25.48 -8.45
CA ALA A 195 31.35 24.73 -7.32
C ALA A 195 32.45 24.39 -6.31
N LEU A 196 33.63 23.97 -6.79
CA LEU A 196 34.78 23.66 -5.94
C LEU A 196 35.25 24.90 -5.15
N PHE A 197 35.40 26.05 -5.81
CA PHE A 197 35.79 27.29 -5.15
C PHE A 197 34.77 27.73 -4.10
N LYS A 198 33.48 27.70 -4.43
CA LYS A 198 32.40 28.05 -3.48
C LYS A 198 32.38 27.13 -2.26
N VAL A 199 32.56 25.82 -2.47
CA VAL A 199 32.62 24.84 -1.38
C VAL A 199 33.83 25.08 -0.49
N LEU A 200 35.02 25.30 -1.06
CA LEU A 200 36.24 25.55 -0.30
C LEU A 200 36.15 26.85 0.52
N LYS A 201 35.69 27.94 -0.11
CA LYS A 201 35.50 29.23 0.56
C LYS A 201 34.51 29.13 1.72
N PHE A 202 33.44 28.36 1.53
CA PHE A 202 32.46 28.13 2.58
C PHE A 202 33.02 27.37 3.79
N ILE A 203 33.87 26.37 3.56
CA ILE A 203 34.53 25.59 4.63
C ILE A 203 35.57 26.46 5.36
N GLU A 204 36.27 27.32 4.63
CA GLU A 204 37.22 28.29 5.21
C GLU A 204 36.51 29.28 6.15
N GLU A 205 35.36 29.80 5.73
CA GLU A 205 34.55 30.72 6.54
C GLU A 205 33.81 30.01 7.69
N ASN A 206 33.49 28.72 7.53
CA ASN A 206 32.68 27.94 8.48
C ASN A 206 33.33 26.58 8.80
N PRO A 207 34.36 26.55 9.67
CA PRO A 207 35.02 25.31 10.05
C PRO A 207 34.13 24.44 10.92
N GLY A 208 34.04 23.14 10.61
CA GLY A 208 33.24 22.17 11.37
C GLY A 208 31.84 21.95 10.81
N THR A 209 31.61 22.38 9.58
CA THR A 209 30.33 22.22 8.86
C THR A 209 30.12 20.81 8.34
N TYR A 210 28.86 20.50 8.04
CA TYR A 210 28.48 19.19 7.50
C TYR A 210 28.14 19.29 6.01
N LEU A 211 28.36 18.21 5.25
CA LEU A 211 28.04 18.12 3.82
C LEU A 211 26.61 18.59 3.49
N ARG A 212 25.65 18.27 4.36
CA ARG A 212 24.25 18.63 4.19
C ARG A 212 23.99 20.13 4.34
N GLU A 213 24.76 20.81 5.20
CA GLU A 213 24.66 22.25 5.41
C GLU A 213 25.28 22.99 4.24
N ILE A 214 26.49 22.58 3.81
CA ILE A 214 27.16 23.11 2.62
C ILE A 214 26.23 23.03 1.39
N SER A 215 25.58 21.87 1.19
CA SER A 215 24.64 21.68 0.08
C SER A 215 23.39 22.57 0.17
N ARG A 216 22.88 22.82 1.38
CA ARG A 216 21.70 23.67 1.60
C ARG A 216 22.02 25.14 1.38
N GLU A 217 23.12 25.60 1.93
CA GLU A 217 23.50 27.02 1.91
C GLU A 217 23.93 27.46 0.51
N LEU A 218 24.76 26.64 -0.14
CA LEU A 218 25.24 26.93 -1.50
C LEU A 218 24.23 26.57 -2.59
N LYS A 219 23.10 25.92 -2.25
CA LYS A 219 22.11 25.36 -3.20
C LYS A 219 22.76 24.47 -4.28
N ILE A 220 23.84 23.78 -3.93
CA ILE A 220 24.54 22.82 -4.78
C ILE A 220 24.06 21.42 -4.42
N SER A 221 23.94 20.54 -5.43
CA SER A 221 23.53 19.16 -5.17
C SER A 221 24.51 18.44 -4.23
N PRO A 222 24.05 17.62 -3.26
CA PRO A 222 24.93 16.90 -2.34
C PRO A 222 26.00 16.07 -3.04
N SER A 223 25.68 15.51 -4.20
CA SER A 223 26.60 14.71 -5.02
C SER A 223 27.76 15.53 -5.59
N ILE A 224 27.51 16.78 -6.00
CA ILE A 224 28.56 17.68 -6.48
C ILE A 224 29.44 18.10 -5.30
N VAL A 225 28.85 18.47 -4.17
CA VAL A 225 29.61 18.81 -2.94
C VAL A 225 30.50 17.65 -2.52
N TYR A 226 29.97 16.42 -2.51
CA TYR A 226 30.75 15.21 -2.21
C TYR A 226 31.94 15.03 -3.17
N SER A 227 31.70 15.19 -4.48
CA SER A 227 32.75 15.09 -5.50
C SER A 227 33.86 16.13 -5.30
N CYS A 228 33.48 17.37 -4.97
CA CYS A 228 34.43 18.43 -4.62
C CYS A 228 35.25 18.07 -3.38
N LEU A 229 34.61 17.64 -2.30
CA LEU A 229 35.29 17.23 -1.06
C LEU A 229 36.24 16.05 -1.27
N LYS A 230 35.87 15.08 -2.12
CA LYS A 230 36.73 13.96 -2.48
C LYS A 230 37.99 14.41 -3.23
N GLU A 231 37.87 15.45 -4.07
CA GLU A 231 39.00 16.00 -4.82
C GLU A 231 40.01 16.74 -3.94
N VAL A 232 39.54 17.31 -2.81
CA VAL A 232 40.37 18.06 -1.86
C VAL A 232 40.59 17.33 -0.53
N SER A 233 40.31 16.03 -0.47
CA SER A 233 40.39 15.23 0.77
C SER A 233 41.76 15.29 1.44
N GLU A 234 42.83 15.44 0.65
CA GLU A 234 44.21 15.61 1.12
C GLU A 234 44.39 16.83 2.04
N PHE A 235 43.56 17.87 1.85
CA PHE A 235 43.60 19.15 2.56
C PHE A 235 42.56 19.29 3.67
N LEU A 236 41.72 18.26 3.86
CA LEU A 236 40.61 18.28 4.81
C LEU A 236 40.95 17.48 6.07
N GLU A 237 40.45 17.97 7.20
CA GLU A 237 40.33 17.25 8.45
C GLU A 237 38.88 16.81 8.60
N LEU A 238 38.69 15.50 8.71
CA LEU A 238 37.38 14.88 8.90
C LEU A 238 37.33 14.32 10.32
N SER A 239 36.60 14.98 11.22
CA SER A 239 36.33 14.43 12.54
C SER A 239 34.92 13.83 12.59
N SER A 240 34.87 12.54 12.91
CA SER A 240 33.62 11.85 13.26
C SER A 240 33.38 12.02 14.77
N PRO A 241 32.18 12.40 15.22
CA PRO A 241 31.85 12.43 16.65
C PRO A 241 31.81 11.03 17.29
N ILE A 242 31.87 9.96 16.48
CA ILE A 242 31.89 8.57 16.92
C ILE A 242 33.28 8.03 16.57
N GLY A 243 34.11 7.81 17.59
CA GLY A 243 35.53 7.45 17.51
C GLY A 243 35.83 6.14 16.77
N LYS A 244 35.75 6.16 15.44
CA LYS A 244 36.26 5.13 14.56
C LYS A 244 37.20 5.81 13.57
N GLU A 245 38.47 5.39 13.62
CA GLU A 245 39.59 6.03 12.94
C GLU A 245 39.64 5.79 11.43
N ASP A 246 38.78 4.92 10.88
CA ASP A 246 38.71 4.66 9.44
C ASP A 246 37.28 4.84 8.93
N VAL A 247 37.00 6.02 8.39
CA VAL A 247 35.69 6.33 7.78
C VAL A 247 35.90 6.80 6.35
N GLU A 248 35.79 5.86 5.40
CA GLU A 248 35.59 6.14 3.97
C GLU A 248 34.31 6.96 3.77
N LEU A 249 34.39 8.29 3.84
CA LEU A 249 33.31 9.29 3.61
C LEU A 249 31.91 8.70 3.27
N PRO A 250 31.08 8.27 4.25
CA PRO A 250 29.73 7.84 3.97
C PRO A 250 28.73 8.58 4.86
N ASN A 251 27.85 9.40 4.27
CA ASN A 251 26.50 9.81 4.73
C ASN A 251 26.23 10.18 6.21
N LEU A 252 27.23 10.21 7.09
CA LEU A 252 27.18 10.44 8.52
C LEU A 252 27.58 11.89 8.84
N PRO A 253 27.23 12.42 10.02
CA PRO A 253 27.57 13.79 10.42
C PRO A 253 29.07 13.87 10.74
N ILE A 254 29.88 13.94 9.68
CA ILE A 254 31.32 14.18 9.74
C ILE A 254 31.51 15.69 9.66
N SER A 255 32.13 16.29 10.66
CA SER A 255 32.47 17.71 10.63
C SER A 255 33.69 17.92 9.74
N ILE A 256 33.58 18.84 8.79
CA ILE A 256 34.59 19.11 7.77
C ILE A 256 35.33 20.39 8.13
N LYS A 257 36.67 20.32 8.19
CA LYS A 257 37.57 21.48 8.38
C LYS A 257 38.71 21.44 7.37
N LEU A 258 39.29 22.59 7.06
CA LEU A 258 40.57 22.67 6.35
C LEU A 258 41.72 22.44 7.35
N LYS A 259 42.76 21.72 6.91
CA LYS A 259 44.01 21.61 7.67
C LYS A 259 44.61 22.99 7.92
N GLN A 260 45.29 23.15 9.05
CA GLN A 260 45.91 24.41 9.42
C GLN A 260 46.93 24.88 8.35
N GLY A 261 46.81 26.13 7.89
CA GLY A 261 47.71 26.74 6.90
C GLY A 261 47.27 26.64 5.44
N TYR A 262 46.13 25.99 5.13
CA TYR A 262 45.59 25.92 3.77
C TYR A 262 44.44 26.93 3.56
N THR A 263 44.51 27.69 2.47
CA THR A 263 43.44 28.62 2.04
C THR A 263 42.74 28.10 0.80
N ALA A 264 41.48 28.49 0.56
CA ALA A 264 40.75 28.10 -0.64
C ALA A 264 41.50 28.50 -1.93
N GLU A 265 42.11 29.69 -1.93
CA GLU A 265 42.91 30.17 -3.05
C GLU A 265 44.19 29.35 -3.26
N GLY A 266 44.90 29.01 -2.19
CA GLY A 266 46.12 28.21 -2.26
C GLY A 266 45.85 26.82 -2.83
N ILE A 267 44.77 26.16 -2.37
CA ILE A 267 44.35 24.86 -2.87
C ILE A 267 43.97 24.93 -4.35
N MET A 268 43.23 25.97 -4.78
CA MET A 268 42.86 26.14 -6.18
C MET A 268 44.07 26.36 -7.09
N ARG A 269 45.07 27.14 -6.65
CA ARG A 269 46.32 27.31 -7.40
C ARG A 269 47.06 25.98 -7.52
N TYR A 270 47.20 25.24 -6.42
CA TYR A 270 47.83 23.92 -6.42
C TYR A 270 47.13 22.94 -7.37
N LEU A 271 45.80 22.86 -7.35
CA LEU A 271 45.05 21.97 -8.25
C LEU A 271 45.20 22.36 -9.72
N ARG A 272 45.29 23.66 -10.05
CA ARG A 272 45.60 24.11 -11.42
C ARG A 272 46.99 23.64 -11.86
N PHE A 273 48.01 23.82 -11.02
CA PHE A 273 49.36 23.37 -11.31
C PHE A 273 49.45 21.83 -11.44
N LYS A 274 48.82 21.08 -10.54
CA LYS A 274 48.78 19.60 -10.57
C LYS A 274 48.14 19.07 -11.87
N ARG A 275 47.15 19.78 -12.42
CA ARG A 275 46.54 19.42 -13.72
C ARG A 275 47.45 19.73 -14.90
N MET A 276 48.19 20.84 -14.85
CA MET A 276 49.19 21.17 -15.89
C MET A 276 50.34 20.16 -15.94
N LEU A 277 50.76 19.61 -14.80
CA LEU A 277 51.83 18.61 -14.70
C LEU A 277 51.42 17.18 -15.06
N ARG A 278 50.11 16.92 -15.19
CA ARG A 278 49.55 15.61 -15.59
C ARG A 278 49.18 15.54 -17.08
N MET A 279 49.41 16.62 -17.83
CA MET A 279 49.45 16.63 -19.30
C MET A 279 50.85 16.26 -19.75
#